data_AF-A0A953DVX5-F1
#
_entry.id   AF-A0A953DVX5-F1
#
_cell.length_a   1.000
_cell.length_b   1.000
_cell.length_c   1.000
_cell.angle_alpha   90.00
_cell.angle_beta   90.00
_cell.angle_gamma   90.00
#
_symmetry.space_group_name_H-M   'P 1'
#
loop_
_entity.id
_entity.type
_entity.pdbx_description
1 polymer ?
#
loop_
_entity_poly.entity_id
_entity_poly.type
_entity_poly.pdbx_seq_one_letter_code
_entity_poly.pdbx_strand_id
1 'polypeptide(L)'
;MMKHLALLACLVPTCAQAGWVDDIWTDEVTRSTGSPAITINADGSVAVVLQQEFLDRAGLDVTDAARAFLQHFGPRQCSHLLDLNRPHPGLVVNVYLESGNGERTVVGTRSMRLTIDYVPSRQVRCVTPGGDLVS
;
A
#
# COMPACT_ATOMS: atom_id res chain seq x y z
N MET A 1 41.68 35.74 9.40
CA MET A 1 41.33 34.72 8.38
C MET A 1 40.53 33.61 9.08
N MET A 2 39.20 33.74 9.15
CA MET A 2 38.31 32.74 9.77
C MET A 2 37.61 31.96 8.65
N LYS A 3 37.95 30.67 8.52
CA LYS A 3 37.25 29.71 7.65
C LYS A 3 35.94 29.34 8.34
N HIS A 4 34.82 29.84 7.85
CA HIS A 4 33.50 29.34 8.20
C HIS A 4 33.29 28.00 7.49
N LEU A 5 33.38 26.89 8.23
CA LEU A 5 32.82 25.61 7.79
C LEU A 5 31.30 25.70 7.89
N ALA A 6 30.65 25.83 6.73
CA ALA A 6 29.22 25.64 6.60
C ALA A 6 28.91 24.15 6.80
N LEU A 7 28.42 23.80 7.99
CA LEU A 7 27.73 22.54 8.24
C LEU A 7 26.42 22.57 7.46
N LEU A 8 26.45 22.05 6.24
CA LEU A 8 25.26 21.76 5.44
C LEU A 8 24.54 20.58 6.12
N ALA A 9 23.56 20.90 6.96
CA ALA A 9 22.64 19.90 7.49
C ALA A 9 21.84 19.32 6.31
N CYS A 10 22.18 18.11 5.88
CA CYS A 10 21.33 17.30 5.02
C CYS A 10 20.02 17.01 5.76
N LEU A 11 19.04 17.91 5.62
CA LEU A 11 17.63 17.61 5.85
C LEU A 11 17.18 16.64 4.77
N VAL A 12 17.54 15.37 4.92
CA VAL A 12 16.92 14.29 4.16
C VAL A 12 15.59 14.02 4.86
N PRO A 13 14.42 14.24 4.23
CA PRO A 13 13.17 13.77 4.78
C PRO A 13 13.18 12.24 4.64
N THR A 14 13.67 11.56 5.66
CA THR A 14 13.65 10.10 5.75
C THR A 14 12.21 9.62 5.82
N CYS A 15 11.73 9.02 4.73
CA CYS A 15 10.83 7.86 4.60
C CYS A 15 9.94 7.48 5.80
N ALA A 16 9.27 8.41 6.49
CA ALA A 16 8.31 8.08 7.55
C ALA A 16 6.96 7.57 7.01
N GLN A 17 6.74 7.61 5.70
CA GLN A 17 5.46 7.26 5.07
C GLN A 17 5.17 5.74 5.00
N ALA A 18 6.14 4.88 5.30
CA ALA A 18 5.94 3.42 5.28
C ALA A 18 5.68 2.82 6.66
N GLY A 19 6.18 3.45 7.74
CA GLY A 19 6.10 2.89 9.09
C GLY A 19 4.67 2.74 9.60
N TRP A 20 3.78 3.65 9.24
CA TRP A 20 2.37 3.57 9.66
C TRP A 20 1.67 2.30 9.15
N VAL A 21 2.04 1.80 7.96
CA VAL A 21 1.43 0.57 7.41
C VAL A 21 1.81 -0.62 8.28
N ASP A 22 3.07 -0.70 8.69
CA ASP A 22 3.58 -1.73 9.60
C ASP A 22 2.96 -1.61 11.00
N ASP A 23 2.78 -0.38 11.49
CA ASP A 23 2.20 -0.09 12.80
C ASP A 23 0.69 -0.38 12.85
N ILE A 24 -0.01 -0.28 11.72
CA ILE A 24 -1.44 -0.54 11.63
C ILE A 24 -1.73 -2.00 11.28
N TRP A 25 -0.96 -2.63 10.40
CA TRP A 25 -1.15 -4.04 10.05
C TRP A 25 -0.34 -5.00 10.91
N THR A 26 -0.48 -4.86 12.23
CA THR A 26 0.08 -5.81 13.20
C THR A 26 -0.67 -7.15 13.18
N ASP A 27 -0.10 -8.18 13.81
CA ASP A 27 -0.76 -9.49 13.98
C ASP A 27 -2.08 -9.39 14.75
N GLU A 28 -2.20 -8.41 15.65
CA GLU A 28 -3.43 -8.14 16.40
C GLU A 28 -4.51 -7.57 15.50
N VAL A 29 -4.18 -6.55 14.72
CA VAL A 29 -5.11 -5.95 13.76
C VAL A 29 -5.53 -6.99 12.72
N THR A 30 -4.59 -7.74 12.17
CA THR A 30 -4.87 -8.82 11.19
C THR A 30 -5.84 -9.87 11.74
N ARG A 31 -5.77 -10.22 13.04
CA ARG A 31 -6.73 -11.14 13.67
C ARG A 31 -8.12 -10.54 13.81
N SER A 32 -8.21 -9.25 14.10
CA SER A 32 -9.49 -8.56 14.31
C SER A 32 -10.20 -8.20 13.01
N THR A 33 -9.47 -7.75 12.00
CA THR A 33 -10.03 -7.17 10.77
C THR A 33 -9.76 -8.01 9.52
N GLY A 34 -8.98 -9.08 9.65
CA GLY A 34 -8.54 -9.89 8.52
C GLY A 34 -7.24 -9.40 7.89
N SER A 35 -6.72 -10.20 6.98
CA SER A 35 -5.50 -9.88 6.22
C SER A 35 -5.75 -8.79 5.18
N PRO A 36 -4.74 -7.96 4.88
CA PRO A 36 -4.83 -6.97 3.82
C PRO A 36 -5.14 -7.67 2.49
N ALA A 37 -6.19 -7.22 1.81
CA ALA A 37 -6.65 -7.80 0.56
C ALA A 37 -6.35 -6.86 -0.62
N ILE A 38 -5.74 -7.43 -1.66
CA ILE A 38 -5.58 -6.81 -2.98
C ILE A 38 -6.26 -7.73 -3.98
N THR A 39 -7.23 -7.21 -4.71
CA THR A 39 -7.87 -7.92 -5.82
C THR A 39 -7.46 -7.27 -7.12
N ILE A 40 -6.95 -8.05 -8.06
CA ILE A 40 -6.66 -7.61 -9.43
C ILE A 40 -7.85 -8.01 -10.30
N ASN A 41 -8.53 -7.01 -10.87
CA ASN A 41 -9.70 -7.23 -11.71
C ASN A 41 -9.29 -7.56 -13.15
N ALA A 42 -10.22 -8.18 -13.89
CA ALA A 42 -10.00 -8.54 -15.29
C ALA A 42 -9.79 -7.32 -16.22
N ASP A 43 -10.25 -6.13 -15.82
CA ASP A 43 -10.06 -4.87 -16.55
C ASP A 43 -8.70 -4.21 -16.26
N GLY A 44 -7.83 -4.86 -15.47
CA GLY A 44 -6.52 -4.34 -15.08
C GLY A 44 -6.57 -3.35 -13.91
N SER A 45 -7.74 -3.04 -13.36
CA SER A 45 -7.85 -2.24 -12.14
C SER A 45 -7.52 -3.05 -10.89
N VAL A 46 -7.07 -2.36 -9.84
CA VAL A 46 -6.79 -2.95 -8.53
C VAL A 46 -7.86 -2.52 -7.55
N ALA A 47 -8.43 -3.45 -6.81
CA ALA A 47 -9.30 -3.17 -5.67
C ALA A 47 -8.54 -3.39 -4.36
N VAL A 48 -8.66 -2.44 -3.44
CA VAL A 48 -8.10 -2.51 -2.09
C VAL A 48 -9.17 -2.17 -1.06
N VAL A 49 -9.09 -2.79 0.11
CA VAL A 49 -9.98 -2.49 1.24
C VAL A 49 -9.14 -1.84 2.34
N LEU A 50 -9.55 -0.66 2.78
CA LEU A 50 -8.93 0.09 3.86
C LEU A 50 -9.98 0.40 4.94
N GLN A 51 -9.55 0.46 6.20
CA GLN A 51 -10.43 0.87 7.30
C GLN A 51 -10.29 2.36 7.56
N GLN A 52 -11.41 3.06 7.61
CA GLN A 52 -11.41 4.50 7.77
C GLN A 52 -10.78 4.93 9.11
N GLU A 53 -10.99 4.17 10.18
CA GLU A 53 -10.46 4.48 11.51
C GLU A 53 -8.93 4.49 11.55
N PHE A 54 -8.29 3.71 10.67
CA PHE A 54 -6.84 3.67 10.54
C PHE A 54 -6.29 4.89 9.81
N LEU A 55 -6.99 5.32 8.76
CA LEU A 55 -6.64 6.54 8.02
C LEU A 55 -6.78 7.77 8.93
N ASP A 56 -7.88 7.85 9.68
CA ASP A 56 -8.16 8.95 10.61
C ASP A 56 -7.08 9.03 11.72
N ARG A 57 -6.67 7.88 12.29
CA ARG A 57 -5.61 7.82 13.32
C ARG A 57 -4.24 8.20 12.76
N ALA A 58 -3.93 7.79 11.53
CA ALA A 58 -2.67 8.10 10.87
C ALA A 58 -2.63 9.55 10.33
N GLY A 59 -3.77 10.25 10.27
CA GLY A 59 -3.88 11.57 9.66
C GLY A 59 -3.61 11.56 8.16
N LEU A 60 -3.91 10.44 7.49
CA LEU A 60 -3.64 10.24 6.06
C LEU A 60 -4.91 10.44 5.24
N ASP A 61 -4.76 11.05 4.07
CA ASP A 61 -5.79 10.97 3.06
C ASP A 61 -5.83 9.58 2.40
N VAL A 62 -6.95 9.28 1.74
CA VAL A 62 -7.20 7.99 1.14
C VAL A 62 -6.23 7.66 -0.01
N THR A 63 -5.76 8.68 -0.74
CA THR A 63 -4.84 8.50 -1.87
C THR A 63 -3.46 8.08 -1.38
N ASP A 64 -2.94 8.79 -0.39
CA ASP A 64 -1.65 8.48 0.22
C ASP A 64 -1.70 7.14 0.97
N ALA A 65 -2.82 6.85 1.64
CA ALA A 65 -3.03 5.56 2.28
C ALA A 65 -3.05 4.40 1.27
N ALA A 66 -3.78 4.54 0.16
CA ALA A 66 -3.82 3.54 -0.91
C ALA A 66 -2.44 3.35 -1.56
N ARG A 67 -1.70 4.44 -1.80
CA ARG A 67 -0.33 4.37 -2.34
C ARG A 67 0.60 3.60 -1.40
N ALA A 68 0.64 3.95 -0.13
CA ALA A 68 1.50 3.30 0.86
C ALA A 68 1.10 1.82 1.06
N PHE A 69 -0.20 1.52 1.10
CA PHE A 69 -0.71 0.14 1.15
C PHE A 69 -0.21 -0.69 -0.04
N LEU A 70 -0.37 -0.20 -1.27
CA LEU A 70 0.10 -0.89 -2.47
C LEU A 70 1.63 -0.96 -2.56
N GLN A 71 2.35 0.04 -2.07
CA GLN A 71 3.81 -0.02 -2.00
C GLN A 71 4.27 -1.12 -1.05
N HIS A 72 3.56 -1.34 0.06
CA HIS A 72 3.90 -2.35 1.04
C HIS A 72 3.49 -3.76 0.61
N PHE A 73 2.23 -3.97 0.23
CA PHE A 73 1.67 -5.29 -0.06
C PHE A 73 1.70 -5.67 -1.54
N GLY A 74 1.65 -4.68 -2.43
CA GLY A 74 1.57 -4.87 -3.89
C GLY A 74 2.70 -5.70 -4.49
N PRO A 75 3.98 -5.55 -4.11
CA PRO A 75 5.06 -6.31 -4.76
C PRO A 75 4.87 -7.83 -4.75
N ARG A 76 4.15 -8.38 -3.76
CA ARG A 76 3.88 -9.82 -3.65
C ARG A 76 2.74 -10.30 -4.56
N GLN A 77 2.03 -9.39 -5.21
CA GLN A 77 0.88 -9.67 -6.06
C GLN A 77 1.34 -9.75 -7.52
N CYS A 78 1.82 -10.92 -7.89
CA CYS A 78 2.27 -11.21 -9.24
C CYS A 78 1.23 -12.11 -9.91
N SER A 79 0.51 -11.57 -10.90
CA SER A 79 -0.45 -12.33 -11.68
C SER A 79 -0.21 -12.13 -13.18
N HIS A 80 -0.84 -12.98 -13.99
CA HIS A 80 -0.81 -12.83 -15.45
C HIS A 80 -1.63 -11.62 -15.94
N LEU A 81 -2.58 -11.13 -15.14
CA LEU A 81 -3.41 -9.96 -15.47
C LEU A 81 -2.67 -8.65 -15.19
N LEU A 82 -2.01 -8.59 -14.03
CA LEU A 82 -1.24 -7.44 -13.61
C LEU A 82 -0.12 -7.90 -12.67
N ASP A 83 1.07 -7.36 -12.89
CA ASP A 83 2.26 -7.67 -12.12
C ASP A 83 2.66 -6.46 -11.26
N LEU A 84 2.16 -6.39 -10.03
CA LEU A 84 2.46 -5.29 -9.10
C LEU A 84 3.90 -5.33 -8.56
N ASN A 85 4.73 -6.25 -9.05
CA ASN A 85 6.17 -6.21 -8.82
C ASN A 85 6.91 -5.28 -9.80
N ARG A 86 6.20 -4.66 -10.74
CA ARG A 86 6.71 -3.67 -11.70
C ARG A 86 5.99 -2.31 -11.57
N PRO A 87 6.62 -1.20 -12.02
CA PRO A 87 5.95 0.09 -12.07
C PRO A 87 4.75 0.10 -13.03
N HIS A 88 3.69 0.81 -12.66
CA HIS A 88 2.47 1.01 -13.46
C HIS A 88 2.07 2.49 -13.44
N PRO A 89 2.38 3.28 -14.48
CA PRO A 89 1.88 4.65 -14.58
C PRO A 89 0.37 4.63 -14.81
N GLY A 90 -0.35 5.54 -14.16
CA GLY A 90 -1.81 5.65 -14.29
C GLY A 90 -2.60 4.42 -13.82
N LEU A 91 -2.09 3.68 -12.85
CA LEU A 91 -2.78 2.53 -12.26
C LEU A 91 -4.13 2.95 -11.66
N VAL A 92 -5.21 2.32 -12.13
CA VAL A 92 -6.55 2.55 -11.58
C VAL A 92 -6.74 1.72 -10.32
N VAL A 93 -7.11 2.39 -9.22
CA VAL A 93 -7.33 1.77 -7.92
C VAL A 93 -8.75 2.08 -7.43
N ASN A 94 -9.54 1.04 -7.21
CA ASN A 94 -10.83 1.11 -6.53
C ASN A 94 -10.60 0.86 -5.03
N VAL A 95 -10.71 1.92 -4.24
CA VAL A 95 -10.56 1.85 -2.78
C VAL A 95 -11.93 1.68 -2.15
N TYR A 96 -12.08 0.65 -1.34
CA TYR A 96 -13.25 0.43 -0.48
C TYR A 96 -12.87 0.80 0.95
N LEU A 97 -13.50 1.85 1.45
CA LEU A 97 -13.37 2.30 2.83
C LEU A 97 -14.45 1.63 3.66
N GLU A 98 -14.04 0.77 4.57
CA GLU A 98 -14.93 0.20 5.57
C GLU A 98 -14.89 1.06 6.83
N SER A 99 -16.05 1.26 7.44
CA SER A 99 -16.17 1.84 8.77
C SER A 99 -16.73 0.80 9.74
N GLY A 100 -16.05 0.59 10.85
CA GLY A 100 -16.39 -0.37 11.90
C GLY A 100 -16.37 0.27 13.27
N ASN A 101 -17.24 -0.19 14.17
CA ASN A 101 -17.28 0.24 15.57
C ASN A 101 -16.28 -0.53 16.47
N GLY A 102 -15.29 -1.21 15.88
CA GLY A 102 -14.38 -2.12 16.58
C GLY A 102 -14.96 -3.52 16.83
N GLU A 103 -16.24 -3.74 16.52
CA GLU A 103 -16.85 -5.07 16.39
C GLU A 103 -16.75 -5.50 14.92
N ARG A 104 -16.77 -6.80 14.62
CA ARG A 104 -16.57 -7.37 13.26
C ARG A 104 -17.69 -7.02 12.26
N THR A 105 -18.48 -6.01 12.57
CA THR A 105 -19.66 -5.54 11.85
C THR A 105 -19.25 -4.32 11.05
N VAL A 106 -19.21 -4.46 9.72
CA VAL A 106 -19.06 -3.33 8.81
C VAL A 106 -20.35 -2.51 8.87
N VAL A 107 -20.25 -1.27 9.36
CA VAL A 107 -21.40 -0.37 9.55
C VAL A 107 -21.67 0.46 8.29
N GLY A 108 -20.66 0.60 7.42
CA GLY A 108 -20.80 1.22 6.12
C GLY A 108 -19.58 0.99 5.24
N THR A 109 -19.81 1.04 3.93
CA THR A 109 -18.76 0.96 2.91
C THR A 109 -18.89 2.15 1.97
N ARG A 110 -17.79 2.90 1.79
CA ARG A 110 -17.67 3.92 0.75
C ARG A 110 -16.67 3.44 -0.28
N SER A 111 -16.90 3.74 -1.55
CA SER A 111 -15.93 3.44 -2.61
C SER A 111 -15.44 4.71 -3.28
N MET A 112 -14.16 4.70 -3.65
CA MET A 112 -13.54 5.77 -4.42
C MET A 112 -12.67 5.16 -5.51
N ARG A 113 -12.67 5.77 -6.70
CA ARG A 113 -11.79 5.40 -7.81
C ARG A 113 -10.66 6.41 -7.91
N LEU A 114 -9.43 5.92 -7.85
CA LEU A 114 -8.20 6.69 -7.93
C LEU A 114 -7.40 6.29 -9.17
N THR A 115 -6.54 7.21 -9.61
CA THR A 115 -5.48 6.93 -10.58
C THR A 115 -4.16 7.31 -9.93
N ILE A 116 -3.24 6.35 -9.82
CA ILE A 116 -1.94 6.55 -9.17
C ILE A 116 -0.81 6.10 -10.08
N ASP A 117 0.30 6.82 -10.06
CA ASP A 117 1.55 6.32 -10.63
C ASP A 117 2.20 5.38 -9.61
N TYR A 118 1.99 4.09 -9.82
CA TYR A 118 2.47 3.06 -8.92
C TYR A 118 3.92 2.70 -9.21
N VAL A 119 4.76 2.73 -8.18
CA VAL A 119 6.13 2.20 -8.22
C VAL A 119 6.29 1.29 -7.00
N PRO A 120 6.67 0.01 -7.18
CA PRO A 120 6.85 -0.91 -6.06
C PRO A 120 8.02 -0.43 -5.19
N SER A 121 7.84 -0.50 -3.86
CA SER A 121 8.89 -0.10 -2.90
C SER A 121 10.10 -1.04 -2.90
N ARG A 122 9.87 -2.29 -3.33
CA ARG A 122 10.86 -3.36 -3.43
C ARG A 122 10.42 -4.31 -4.54
N GLN A 123 11.38 -5.00 -5.13
CA GLN A 123 11.07 -6.14 -5.98
C GLN A 123 11.16 -7.42 -5.17
N VAL A 124 10.24 -8.35 -5.40
CA VAL A 124 10.28 -9.69 -4.83
C VAL A 124 10.36 -10.74 -5.94
N ARG A 125 10.83 -11.94 -5.63
CA ARG A 125 10.82 -13.03 -6.61
C ARG A 125 9.42 -13.65 -6.64
N CYS A 126 8.66 -13.36 -7.69
CA CYS A 126 7.41 -14.03 -7.97
C CYS A 126 7.69 -15.47 -8.37
N VAL A 127 7.10 -16.44 -7.66
CA VAL A 127 7.15 -17.85 -8.04
C VAL A 127 5.84 -18.22 -8.70
N THR A 128 5.89 -18.64 -9.96
CA THR A 128 4.76 -19.29 -10.62
C THR A 128 4.78 -20.77 -10.27
N PRO A 129 3.75 -21.32 -9.61
CA PRO A 129 3.67 -22.76 -9.38
C PRO A 129 3.79 -23.52 -10.71
N GLY A 130 4.82 -24.36 -10.85
CA GLY A 130 5.10 -25.11 -12.08
C GLY A 130 5.88 -24.36 -13.16
N GLY A 131 6.40 -23.15 -12.89
CA GLY A 131 7.32 -22.46 -13.80
C GLY A 131 8.75 -22.98 -13.67
N ASP A 132 9.39 -23.27 -14.80
CA ASP A 132 10.80 -23.66 -14.83
C ASP A 132 11.66 -22.59 -14.16
N LEU A 133 12.59 -23.03 -13.31
CA LEU A 133 13.65 -22.19 -12.76
C LEU A 133 14.60 -21.81 -13.90
N VAL A 134 14.24 -20.80 -14.68
CA VAL A 134 15.18 -20.20 -15.61
C VAL A 134 16.22 -19.47 -14.76
N SER A 135 17.41 -20.08 -14.71
CA SER A 135 18.62 -19.58 -14.04
C SER A 135 19.28 -18.49 -14.87
#